data_AF-A0A9N6YXU2-F1
#
_entry.id   AF-A0A9N6YXU2-F1
#
_cell.length_a   1.000
_cell.length_b   1.000
_cell.length_c   1.000
_cell.angle_alpha   90.00
_cell.angle_beta   90.00
_cell.angle_gamma   90.00
#
_symmetry.space_group_name_H-M   'P 1'
#
loop_
_entity.id
_entity.type
_entity.pdbx_description
1 polymer ?
#
loop_
_entity_poly.entity_id
_entity_poly.type
_entity_poly.pdbx_seq_one_letter_code
_entity_poly.pdbx_strand_id
1 'polypeptide(L)' 'MGMYHSHLPKLADLGFIEWDPDENEIRKGPRWDDIAPLLRLIEDHQDELPDGWP' A
#
# COMPACT_ATOMS: atom_id res chain seq x y z
N MET A 1 17.26 -1.92 15.18
CA MET A 1 16.04 -1.10 15.24
C MET A 1 15.20 -1.50 14.03
N GLY A 2 14.29 -2.45 14.20
CA GLY A 2 13.50 -2.97 13.08
C GLY A 2 12.35 -2.02 12.76
N MET A 3 12.21 -1.60 11.51
CA MET A 3 10.95 -1.03 11.04
C MET A 3 9.94 -2.16 11.11
N TYR A 4 9.10 -2.16 12.14
CA TYR A 4 7.97 -3.06 12.20
C TYR A 4 7.09 -2.71 11.00
N HIS A 5 7.05 -3.59 10.01
CA HIS A 5 6.09 -3.53 8.92
C HIS A 5 4.71 -3.77 9.54
N SER A 6 4.14 -2.76 10.18
CA SER A 6 2.85 -2.82 10.86
C SER A 6 1.69 -2.63 9.88
N HIS A 7 1.98 -2.09 8.69
CA HIS A 7 1.01 -1.77 7.66
C HIS A 7 0.90 -2.87 6.59
N LEU A 8 2.01 -3.51 6.20
CA LEU A 8 1.97 -4.60 5.20
C LEU A 8 1.11 -5.79 5.62
N PRO A 9 1.22 -6.33 6.85
CA PRO A 9 0.31 -7.39 7.33
C PRO A 9 -1.15 -6.96 7.26
N LYS A 10 -1.47 -5.72 7.64
CA LYS A 10 -2.86 -5.21 7.61
C LYS A 10 -3.39 -5.11 6.18
N LEU A 11 -2.58 -4.64 5.25
CA LEU A 11 -2.97 -4.56 3.84
C LEU A 11 -3.14 -5.95 3.22
N ALA A 12 -2.34 -6.92 3.64
CA ALA A 12 -2.46 -8.33 3.26
C ALA A 12 -3.73 -8.97 3.84
N ASP A 13 -4.02 -8.76 5.13
CA ASP A 13 -5.24 -9.21 5.80
C ASP A 13 -6.51 -8.65 5.12
N LEU A 14 -6.45 -7.42 4.62
CA LEU A 14 -7.54 -6.78 3.88
C LEU A 14 -7.66 -7.26 2.43
N GLY A 15 -6.70 -8.06 1.93
CA GLY A 15 -6.66 -8.61 0.57
C GLY A 15 -6.22 -7.63 -0.50
N PHE A 16 -5.69 -6.47 -0.13
CA PHE A 16 -5.23 -5.45 -1.07
C PHE A 16 -3.87 -5.77 -1.66
N ILE A 17 -3.00 -6.42 -0.88
CA ILE A 17 -1.71 -6.92 -1.32
C ILE A 17 -1.55 -8.38 -0.95
N GLU A 18 -0.60 -9.05 -1.58
CA GLU A 18 0.04 -10.25 -1.05
C GLU A 18 1.44 -9.85 -0.61
N TRP A 19 1.86 -10.26 0.58
CA TRP A 19 3.16 -9.90 1.14
C TRP A 19 3.92 -11.17 1.50
N ASP A 20 5.13 -11.29 0.95
CA ASP A 20 6.09 -12.33 1.29
C ASP A 20 7.22 -11.70 2.11
N PRO A 21 7.27 -11.93 3.44
CA PRO A 21 8.30 -11.36 4.30
C PRO A 21 9.66 -12.05 4.13
N ASP A 22 9.69 -13.30 3.65
CA ASP A 22 10.92 -14.07 3.48
C ASP A 22 11.68 -13.61 2.22
N GLU A 23 10.93 -13.35 1.14
CA GLU A 23 11.47 -12.81 -0.13
C GLU A 23 11.46 -11.27 -0.18
N ASN A 24 10.88 -10.62 0.85
CA ASN A 24 10.68 -9.17 0.91
C ASN A 24 9.97 -8.61 -0.34
N GLU A 25 8.97 -9.35 -0.84
CA GLU A 25 8.23 -9.03 -2.06
C GLU A 25 6.77 -8.65 -1.74
N ILE A 26 6.21 -7.72 -2.52
CA ILE A 26 4.81 -7.32 -2.45
C ILE A 26 4.18 -7.49 -3.83
N ARG A 27 3.02 -8.14 -3.87
CA ARG A 27 2.21 -8.33 -5.08
C ARG A 27 0.80 -7.77 -4.89
N LYS A 28 0.08 -7.57 -6.00
CA LYS A 28 -1.33 -7.14 -5.96
C LYS A 28 -2.19 -8.27 -5.39
N GLY A 29 -2.99 -7.94 -4.38
CA GLY A 29 -3.93 -8.88 -3.80
C GLY A 29 -5.22 -8.98 -4.62
N PRO A 30 -6.10 -9.94 -4.28
CA PRO A 30 -7.35 -10.18 -5.00
C PRO A 30 -8.32 -8.98 -4.99
N ARG A 31 -8.17 -8.05 -4.04
CA ARG A 31 -8.98 -6.84 -3.92
C ARG A 31 -8.27 -5.57 -4.40
N TRP A 32 -7.18 -5.71 -5.13
CA TRP A 32 -6.41 -4.57 -5.63
C TRP A 32 -7.28 -3.57 -6.40
N ASP A 33 -8.19 -4.06 -7.25
CA ASP A 33 -9.02 -3.21 -8.09
C ASP A 33 -10.01 -2.34 -7.30
N ASP A 34 -10.31 -2.70 -6.04
CA ASP A 34 -11.14 -1.87 -5.15
C ASP A 34 -10.43 -0.55 -4.79
N ILE A 35 -9.10 -0.58 -4.64
CA ILE A 35 -8.29 0.56 -4.16
C ILE A 35 -7.44 1.20 -5.26
N ALA A 36 -7.15 0.49 -6.33
CA ALA A 36 -6.32 0.96 -7.44
C ALA A 36 -6.80 2.29 -8.06
N PRO A 37 -8.12 2.58 -8.19
CA PRO A 37 -8.57 3.88 -8.67
C PRO A 37 -8.19 5.03 -7.73
N LEU A 38 -8.32 4.83 -6.41
CA LEU A 38 -7.95 5.84 -5.41
C LEU A 38 -6.45 6.06 -5.38
N LEU A 39 -5.66 4.98 -5.43
CA LEU A 39 -4.19 5.09 -5.44
C LEU A 39 -3.70 5.86 -6.67
N ARG A 40 -4.29 5.62 -7.84
CA ARG A 40 -3.97 6.37 -9.07
C ARG A 40 -4.31 7.85 -8.96
N LEU A 41 -5.44 8.18 -8.33
CA LEU A 41 -5.82 9.57 -8.10
C LEU A 41 -4.79 10.28 -7.20
N ILE A 42 -4.34 9.62 -6.13
CA ILE A 42 -3.31 10.17 -5.24
C ILE A 42 -1.99 10.36 -5.99
N GLU A 43 -1.59 9.40 -6.81
CA GLU A 43 -0.37 9.48 -7.64
C GLU A 43 -0.43 10.65 -8.64
N ASP A 44 -1.57 10.85 -9.29
CA ASP A 44 -1.78 11.92 -10.28
C ASP A 44 -1.74 13.32 -9.64
N HIS A 45 -2.23 13.46 -8.41
CA HIS A 45 -2.30 14.72 -7.67
C HIS A 45 -1.22 14.87 -6.59
N GLN A 46 -0.16 14.04 -6.62
CA GLN A 46 0.85 14.02 -5.55
C GLN A 46 1.54 15.37 -5.34
N ASP A 47 1.74 16.14 -6.41
CA ASP A 47 2.38 17.46 -6.39
C ASP A 47 1.48 18.57 -5.83
N GLU A 48 0.18 18.30 -5.66
CA GLU A 48 -0.81 19.22 -5.13
C GLU A 48 -1.11 18.97 -3.65
N LEU A 49 -0.54 17.90 -3.08
CA LEU A 49 -0.71 17.56 -1.67
C LEU A 49 0.03 18.59 -0.79
N PRO A 50 -0.59 19.08 0.29
CA PRO A 50 0.05 20.03 1.19
C PRO A 50 1.27 19.40 1.89
N ASP A 51 2.27 20.23 2.20
CA ASP A 51 3.41 19.82 3.00
C ASP A 51 2.94 19.21 4.33
N GLY A 52 3.34 17.97 4.60
CA GLY A 52 2.99 17.25 5.83
C GLY A 52 1.72 16.40 5.76
N TRP A 53 1.25 16.05 4.56
CA TRP A 53 0.32 14.94 4.39
C TRP A 53 0.92 13.65 5.01
N PRO A 54 0.13 12.88 5.81
CA PRO A 54 0.63 11.74 6.59
C PRO A 54 1.06 10.54 5.75
#